data_AF-A0A765X623-F1
#
_entry.id   AF-A0A765X623-F1
#
_cell.length_a   1.000
_cell.length_b   1.000
_cell.length_c   1.000
_cell.angle_alpha   90.00
_cell.angle_beta   90.00
_cell.angle_gamma   90.00
#
_symmetry.space_group_name_H-M   'P 1'
#
loop_
_entity.id
_entity.type
_entity.pdbx_description
1 polymer ?
#
loop_
_entity_poly.entity_id
_entity_poly.type
_entity_poly.pdbx_seq_one_letter_code
_entity_poly.pdbx_strand_id
1 'polypeptide(L)' 'MSETRFHGARVTESTDLVTAINDVDSSVIGIVATADDADAKLFPLNKPALVTRVNDVLGKCGTT' A
#
# COMPACT_ATOMS: atom_id res chain seq x y z
N MET A 1 27.38 32.52 -26.40
CA MET A 1 26.64 31.71 -25.41
C MET A 1 27.27 31.98 -24.06
N SER A 2 26.85 33.05 -23.38
CA SER A 2 27.43 33.43 -22.09
C SER A 2 26.91 32.46 -21.03
N GLU A 3 27.84 31.87 -20.28
CA GLU A 3 27.56 30.80 -19.31
C GLU A 3 26.64 31.28 -18.19
N THR A 4 25.55 30.55 -17.92
CA THR A 4 24.66 30.82 -16.79
C THR A 4 25.27 30.29 -15.49
N ARG A 5 26.45 30.79 -15.12
CA ARG A 5 27.10 30.41 -13.87
C ARG A 5 26.62 31.33 -12.75
N PHE A 6 25.98 30.76 -11.73
CA PHE A 6 25.56 31.47 -10.52
C PHE A 6 26.26 30.85 -9.30
N HIS A 7 26.88 31.70 -8.49
CA HIS A 7 27.45 31.31 -7.19
C HIS A 7 26.69 32.04 -6.09
N GLY A 8 26.16 31.28 -5.13
CA GLY A 8 25.29 31.79 -4.07
C GLY A 8 24.03 30.93 -3.93
N ALA A 9 23.14 31.33 -3.02
CA ALA A 9 21.84 30.69 -2.84
C ALA A 9 20.76 31.40 -3.69
N ARG A 10 19.81 30.64 -4.23
CA ARG A 10 18.62 31.17 -4.90
C ARG A 10 17.39 30.71 -4.14
N VAL A 11 16.42 31.61 -4.00
CA VAL A 11 15.10 31.28 -3.46
C VAL A 11 14.18 30.90 -4.61
N THR A 12 13.47 29.79 -4.45
CA THR A 12 12.36 29.40 -5.33
C THR A 12 11.17 29.12 -4.42
N GLU A 13 10.11 29.91 -4.56
CA GLU A 13 8.87 29.71 -3.81
C GLU A 13 7.92 28.89 -4.66
N SER A 14 7.37 27.82 -4.10
CA SER A 14 6.28 27.06 -4.70
C SER A 14 5.06 27.12 -3.78
N THR A 15 3.87 27.23 -4.38
CA THR A 15 2.58 27.14 -3.70
C THR A 15 1.98 25.73 -3.81
N ASP A 16 2.73 24.77 -4.37
CA ASP A 16 2.30 23.38 -4.41
C ASP A 16 2.11 22.83 -3.00
N LEU A 17 1.21 21.87 -2.88
CA LEU A 17 1.00 21.17 -1.62
C LEU A 17 2.32 20.53 -1.16
N VAL A 18 2.58 20.63 0.15
CA VAL A 18 3.72 19.96 0.79
C VAL A 18 3.61 18.46 0.54
N THR A 19 4.74 17.78 0.33
CA THR A 19 4.79 16.32 0.27
C THR A 19 4.02 15.72 1.45
N ALA A 20 2.97 14.95 1.16
CA ALA A 20 2.20 14.28 2.18
C ALA A 20 3.09 13.27 2.92
N ILE A 21 3.25 13.46 4.23
CA ILE A 21 3.83 12.45 5.11
C ILE A 21 2.67 11.57 5.58
N ASN A 22 2.61 10.36 5.05
CA ASN A 22 1.63 9.37 5.47
C ASN A 22 2.13 8.65 6.71
N ASP A 23 1.23 8.37 7.65
CA ASP A 23 1.55 7.51 8.78
C ASP A 23 1.73 6.06 8.29
N VAL A 24 2.64 5.32 8.92
CA VAL A 24 2.83 3.90 8.57
C VAL A 24 1.79 3.10 9.35
N ASP A 25 0.95 2.36 8.63
CA ASP A 25 0.04 1.39 9.25
C ASP A 25 0.86 0.32 9.99
N SER A 26 1.04 0.54 11.29
CA SER A 26 1.76 -0.39 12.18
C SER A 26 0.88 -1.55 12.66
N SER A 27 -0.43 -1.49 12.41
CA SER A 27 -1.43 -2.45 12.90
C SER A 27 -1.96 -3.40 11.81
N VAL A 28 -1.08 -3.90 10.93
CA VAL A 28 -1.45 -4.90 9.92
C VAL A 28 -1.32 -6.31 10.51
N ILE A 29 -2.39 -7.10 10.46
CA ILE A 29 -2.42 -8.48 10.95
C ILE A 29 -2.18 -9.44 9.76
N GLY A 30 -1.15 -10.27 9.85
CA GLY A 30 -0.94 -11.39 8.94
C GLY A 30 -1.59 -12.66 9.46
N ILE A 31 -2.36 -13.35 8.63
CA ILE A 31 -3.03 -14.62 8.98
C ILE A 31 -2.63 -15.67 7.93
N VAL A 32 -2.33 -16.89 8.39
CA VAL A 32 -2.18 -18.09 7.55
C VAL A 32 -3.21 -19.10 8.00
N ALA A 33 -4.10 -19.47 7.10
CA ALA A 33 -5.17 -20.43 7.34
C ALA A 33 -5.30 -21.34 6.11
N THR A 34 -5.87 -22.52 6.31
CA THR A 34 -6.11 -23.51 5.27
C THR A 34 -7.58 -23.87 5.29
N ALA A 35 -8.19 -23.93 4.11
CA ALA A 35 -9.52 -24.47 3.90
C ALA A 35 -9.57 -25.12 2.52
N ASP A 36 -10.23 -26.27 2.41
CA ASP A 36 -10.28 -27.06 1.17
C ASP A 36 -11.18 -26.43 0.10
N ASP A 37 -12.15 -25.61 0.53
CA ASP A 37 -13.16 -24.95 -0.30
C ASP A 37 -12.97 -23.42 -0.42
N ALA A 38 -11.80 -22.91 0.00
CA ALA A 38 -11.49 -21.48 -0.15
C ALA A 38 -11.50 -21.03 -1.63
N ASP A 39 -11.99 -19.82 -1.88
CA ASP A 39 -11.98 -19.23 -3.23
C ASP A 39 -10.53 -19.01 -3.72
N ALA A 40 -10.04 -19.90 -4.58
CA ALA A 40 -8.67 -19.88 -5.11
C ALA A 40 -8.33 -18.63 -5.93
N LYS A 41 -9.33 -17.86 -6.40
CA LYS A 41 -9.08 -16.58 -7.07
C LYS A 41 -8.82 -15.47 -6.06
N LEU A 42 -9.53 -15.47 -4.93
CA LEU A 42 -9.33 -14.51 -3.86
C LEU A 42 -8.11 -14.86 -3.00
N PHE A 43 -7.88 -16.15 -2.76
CA PHE A 43 -6.80 -16.71 -1.94
C PHE A 43 -5.90 -17.64 -2.76
N PRO A 44 -5.07 -17.08 -3.67
CA PRO A 44 -4.17 -17.87 -4.49
C PRO A 44 -3.08 -18.55 -3.66
N LEU A 45 -2.74 -19.78 -4.03
CA LEU A 45 -1.69 -20.56 -3.37
C LEU A 45 -0.34 -19.83 -3.39
N ASN A 46 0.36 -19.81 -2.25
CA ASN A 46 1.68 -19.19 -2.06
C ASN A 46 1.77 -17.68 -2.35
N LYS A 47 0.63 -16.97 -2.41
CA LYS A 47 0.62 -15.53 -2.63
C LYS A 47 -0.29 -14.84 -1.61
N PRO A 48 0.25 -13.93 -0.78
CA PRO A 48 -0.58 -13.19 0.17
C PRO A 48 -1.54 -12.25 -0.57
N ALA A 49 -2.77 -12.16 -0.07
CA ALA A 49 -3.79 -11.24 -0.53
C ALA A 49 -4.08 -10.19 0.56
N LEU A 50 -4.14 -8.91 0.19
CA LEU A 50 -4.49 -7.84 1.10
C LEU A 50 -6.02 -7.79 1.27
N VAL A 51 -6.46 -7.87 2.53
CA VAL A 51 -7.87 -7.70 2.91
C VAL A 51 -7.99 -6.50 3.82
N THR A 52 -8.72 -5.47 3.37
CA THR A 52 -8.97 -4.25 4.15
C THR A 52 -10.24 -4.32 4.99
N ARG A 53 -11.14 -5.26 4.67
CA ARG A 53 -12.37 -5.52 5.42
C ARG A 53 -12.68 -7.01 5.43
N VAL A 54 -12.57 -7.62 6.61
CA VAL A 54 -12.77 -9.07 6.80
C VAL A 54 -14.18 -9.51 6.41
N ASN A 55 -15.19 -8.71 6.74
CA ASN A 55 -16.59 -9.04 6.46
C ASN A 55 -16.89 -9.26 4.97
N ASP A 56 -16.15 -8.60 4.07
CA ASP A 56 -16.39 -8.72 2.62
C ASP A 56 -15.88 -10.05 2.05
N VAL A 57 -15.01 -10.75 2.80
CA VAL A 57 -14.34 -11.97 2.33
C VAL A 57 -14.72 -13.23 3.13
N LEU A 58 -15.43 -13.09 4.25
CA LEU A 58 -15.80 -14.22 5.14
C LEU A 58 -16.42 -15.40 4.37
N GLY A 59 -17.39 -15.14 3.49
CA GLY A 59 -18.07 -16.20 2.72
C GLY A 59 -17.21 -16.88 1.65
N LYS A 60 -15.97 -16.43 1.45
CA LYS A 60 -15.01 -16.99 0.50
C LYS A 60 -13.84 -17.72 1.18
N CYS A 61 -13.74 -17.61 2.51
CA CYS A 61 -12.68 -18.22 3.30
C CYS A 61 -12.83 -19.73 3.47
N GLY A 62 -13.97 -20.30 3.06
CA GLY A 62 -14.34 -21.70 3.27
C GLY A 62 -15.34 -21.87 4.41
N THR A 63 -15.96 -23.06 4.48
CA THR A 63 -17.07 -23.34 5.42
C THR A 63 -16.77 -24.48 6.39
N THR A 64 -15.65 -25.18 6.21
CA THR A 64 -15.29 -26.41 6.97
C THR A 64 -13.80 -26.51 7.22
#